data_AF-A0A834K9I2-F1
#
_entry.id   AF-A0A834K9I2-F1
#
_cell.length_a   1.000
_cell.length_b   1.000
_cell.length_c   1.000
_cell.angle_alpha   90.00
_cell.angle_beta   90.00
_cell.angle_gamma   90.00
#
_symmetry.space_group_name_H-M   'P 1'
#
loop_
_entity.id
_entity.type
_entity.pdbx_description
1 polymer ?
#
loop_
_entity_poly.entity_id
_entity_poly.type
_entity_poly.pdbx_seq_one_letter_code
_entity_poly.pdbx_strand_id
1 'polypeptide(L)'
;MMNGKLFSLLLSCLITLDFVNAYIDQNEDSHEQSGINFLQLFRSYGERERENRRNIDNDLETWTGRWMPERLGDPTPPPKILSKNEYSHDDYSQNFIHSIPMGIVSTECDDAKTNLTIDWDGSPVNYTCYNRRIIPNTEINPMLYCEEVPTAYVAAHKCMNEKIEYDSDIPIYGTHRALWPVYGEYKFLPKQRWLHSMEHGAVVMLYHPCANPLEVKRLKSLIKGCLRRHIITPYNLLEEDRPLALLTWGCRLTMSYVNPTVVKHFVRVKALRGPERLSNDGYFQDQLLSKAELVFDKDDSILCPY
;
A
#
# COMPACT_ATOMS: atom_id res chain seq x y z
N MET A 1 17.92 73.10 -10.72
CA MET A 1 18.88 73.67 -11.71
C MET A 1 20.01 72.67 -11.89
N MET A 2 20.53 72.51 -13.11
CA MET A 2 21.54 71.50 -13.45
C MET A 2 22.95 71.89 -13.01
N ASN A 3 23.85 70.92 -12.81
CA ASN A 3 24.95 70.62 -13.77
C ASN A 3 26.00 69.66 -13.19
N GLY A 4 26.53 68.76 -14.03
CA GLY A 4 27.93 68.32 -13.89
C GLY A 4 28.27 66.85 -14.22
N LYS A 5 28.80 66.64 -15.43
CA LYS A 5 29.58 65.46 -15.94
C LYS A 5 28.74 64.32 -16.55
N LEU A 6 28.79 64.07 -17.88
CA LEU A 6 29.88 63.45 -18.70
C LEU A 6 30.22 62.02 -18.19
N PHE A 7 30.40 60.94 -18.98
CA PHE A 7 30.50 60.65 -20.43
C PHE A 7 30.48 59.07 -20.60
N SER A 8 30.25 58.39 -21.74
CA SER A 8 29.47 58.61 -22.97
C SER A 8 29.41 57.31 -23.85
N LEU A 9 28.57 57.29 -24.89
CA LEU A 9 28.49 56.40 -26.08
C LEU A 9 28.70 54.85 -26.00
N LEU A 10 27.61 54.13 -26.33
CA LEU A 10 27.46 53.15 -27.44
C LEU A 10 28.56 52.12 -27.78
N LEU A 11 28.17 50.83 -27.77
CA LEU A 11 28.44 49.92 -28.90
C LEU A 11 27.29 48.90 -29.09
N SER A 12 27.04 48.53 -30.34
CA SER A 12 25.93 47.66 -30.80
C SER A 12 26.43 46.32 -31.38
N CYS A 13 25.47 45.48 -31.82
CA CYS A 13 25.61 44.26 -32.65
C CYS A 13 25.80 42.90 -31.93
N LEU A 14 24.66 42.23 -31.74
CA LEU A 14 24.31 40.97 -32.43
C LEU A 14 25.43 39.97 -32.77
N ILE A 15 25.43 38.81 -32.09
CA ILE A 15 25.62 37.50 -32.74
C ILE A 15 24.55 36.54 -32.17
N THR A 16 23.70 36.03 -33.05
CA THR A 16 22.88 34.81 -32.85
C THR A 16 23.57 33.63 -33.52
N LEU A 17 23.00 32.42 -33.40
CA LEU A 17 23.49 31.10 -33.87
C LEU A 17 24.37 30.35 -32.84
N ASP A 18 24.29 29.02 -32.70
CA ASP A 18 23.14 28.09 -32.81
C ASP A 18 23.55 26.70 -32.25
N PHE A 19 22.55 25.89 -31.89
CA PHE A 19 22.52 24.44 -31.64
C PHE A 19 23.82 23.59 -31.53
N VAL A 20 23.83 22.69 -30.53
CA VAL A 20 23.90 21.19 -30.65
C VAL A 20 23.99 20.63 -29.21
N ASN A 21 22.90 20.12 -28.64
CA ASN A 21 22.46 18.71 -28.72
C ASN A 21 23.49 17.73 -28.10
N ALA A 22 23.42 17.54 -26.77
CA ALA A 22 24.09 16.46 -26.06
C ALA A 22 23.08 15.35 -25.74
N TYR A 23 22.99 14.40 -26.67
CA TYR A 23 22.28 13.14 -26.50
C TYR A 23 23.06 12.30 -25.46
N ILE A 24 22.43 11.88 -24.37
CA ILE A 24 22.92 10.80 -23.52
C ILE A 24 21.75 9.83 -23.36
N ASP A 25 21.87 8.68 -24.01
CA ASP A 25 20.97 7.55 -23.85
C ASP A 25 21.77 6.33 -23.36
N GLN A 26 21.07 5.50 -22.60
CA GLN A 26 21.41 4.12 -22.19
C GLN A 26 22.36 3.86 -21.01
N ASN A 27 21.71 3.33 -19.97
CA ASN A 27 22.09 2.13 -19.21
C ASN A 27 23.36 2.17 -18.36
N GLU A 28 23.16 2.46 -17.07
CA GLU A 28 23.86 1.72 -16.01
C GLU A 28 22.92 1.47 -14.82
N ASP A 29 22.65 0.20 -14.54
CA ASP A 29 21.89 -0.24 -13.36
C ASP A 29 22.62 0.17 -12.08
N SER A 30 22.03 1.10 -11.33
CA SER A 30 22.52 1.49 -10.00
C SER A 30 21.40 1.42 -8.98
N HIS A 31 21.19 0.20 -8.46
CA HIS A 31 20.47 -0.05 -7.22
C HIS A 31 21.22 0.55 -6.01
N GLU A 32 21.30 1.88 -5.90
CA GLU A 32 21.90 2.52 -4.72
C GLU A 32 20.87 2.67 -3.60
N GLN A 33 20.81 1.61 -2.81
CA GLN A 33 19.91 1.44 -1.68
C GLN A 33 20.32 2.37 -0.52
N SER A 34 19.73 3.57 -0.46
CA SER A 34 19.80 4.49 0.70
C SER A 34 19.02 3.92 1.90
N GLY A 35 19.53 2.82 2.43
CA GLY A 35 18.85 1.96 3.39
C GLY A 35 18.85 2.49 4.82
N ILE A 36 17.78 3.18 5.20
CA ILE A 36 17.26 2.98 6.56
C ILE A 36 16.64 1.58 6.56
N ASN A 37 17.42 0.60 7.01
CA ASN A 37 16.94 -0.77 7.13
C ASN A 37 15.86 -0.82 8.22
N PHE A 38 14.64 -1.25 7.88
CA PHE A 38 13.54 -1.38 8.85
C PHE A 38 13.93 -2.24 10.07
N LEU A 39 14.71 -3.31 9.86
CA LEU A 39 15.26 -4.10 10.96
C LEU A 39 16.25 -3.31 11.81
N GLN A 40 17.04 -2.40 11.23
CA GLN A 40 17.96 -1.54 12.00
C GLN A 40 17.19 -0.45 12.75
N LEU A 41 16.13 0.12 12.17
CA LEU A 41 15.22 1.03 12.87
C LEU A 41 14.60 0.31 14.07
N PHE A 42 13.94 -0.83 13.88
CA PHE A 42 13.36 -1.62 14.97
C PHE A 42 14.41 -2.15 15.97
N ARG A 43 15.62 -2.52 15.52
CA ARG A 43 16.73 -2.97 16.38
C ARG A 43 17.28 -1.82 17.24
N SER A 44 17.40 -0.59 16.70
CA SER A 44 17.81 0.58 17.49
C SER A 44 16.81 0.97 18.58
N TYR A 45 15.53 0.64 18.42
CA TYR A 45 14.55 0.69 19.52
C TYR A 45 14.82 -0.43 20.55
N GLY A 46 15.00 -1.68 20.09
CA GLY A 46 15.23 -2.83 20.97
C GLY A 46 16.59 -2.85 21.71
N GLU A 47 17.62 -2.17 21.21
CA GLU A 47 18.94 -2.11 21.85
C GLU A 47 18.96 -1.17 23.06
N ARG A 48 18.10 -0.15 23.10
CA ARG A 48 18.04 0.81 24.21
C ARG A 48 17.52 0.23 25.53
N GLU A 49 16.93 -0.98 25.49
CA GLU A 49 16.49 -1.74 26.68
C GLU A 49 17.36 -2.98 26.96
N ARG A 50 18.29 -3.34 26.06
CA ARG A 50 19.11 -4.56 26.17
C ARG A 50 20.43 -4.39 26.92
N GLU A 51 20.78 -3.18 27.33
CA GLU A 51 22.06 -2.90 28.01
C GLU A 51 22.21 -3.59 29.39
N ASN A 52 21.14 -4.21 29.92
CA ASN A 52 21.12 -4.96 31.17
C ASN A 52 21.16 -6.51 31.07
N ARG A 53 21.31 -7.11 29.88
CA ARG A 53 21.51 -8.59 29.76
C ARG A 53 22.53 -8.96 28.68
N ARG A 54 23.79 -9.12 29.10
CA ARG A 54 24.83 -9.82 28.33
C ARG A 54 24.83 -11.32 28.65
N ASN A 55 25.55 -12.07 27.81
CA ASN A 55 25.86 -13.50 27.88
C ASN A 55 24.72 -14.43 27.45
N ILE A 56 24.76 -14.84 26.18
CA ILE A 56 25.29 -16.15 25.76
C ILE A 56 25.70 -16.00 24.28
N ASP A 57 26.98 -16.21 23.99
CA ASP A 57 27.56 -16.18 22.64
C ASP A 57 27.58 -17.59 22.01
N ASN A 58 27.73 -17.61 20.67
CA ASN A 58 28.28 -18.69 19.84
C ASN A 58 27.73 -20.12 19.99
N ASP A 59 26.89 -20.56 19.04
CA ASP A 59 26.91 -21.96 18.56
C ASP A 59 26.18 -22.21 17.22
N LEU A 60 26.23 -21.27 16.25
CA LEU A 60 25.46 -21.35 14.99
C LEU A 60 26.25 -21.16 13.68
N GLU A 61 27.57 -20.94 13.71
CA GLU A 61 28.37 -20.66 12.49
C GLU A 61 29.05 -21.88 11.82
N THR A 62 28.76 -23.12 12.24
CA THR A 62 29.47 -24.33 11.72
C THR A 62 28.56 -25.52 11.39
N TRP A 63 27.40 -25.28 10.75
CA TRP A 63 26.52 -26.36 10.29
C TRP A 63 26.64 -26.66 8.78
N THR A 64 26.93 -27.92 8.43
CA THR A 64 27.16 -28.39 7.04
C THR A 64 26.30 -29.59 6.64
N GLY A 65 25.14 -29.77 7.28
CA GLY A 65 24.23 -30.91 7.08
C GLY A 65 23.28 -30.79 5.88
N ARG A 66 22.89 -31.93 5.29
CA ARG A 66 21.77 -32.05 4.34
C ARG A 66 20.49 -32.44 5.07
N TRP A 67 19.35 -31.92 4.62
CA TRP A 67 18.07 -31.93 5.35
C TRP A 67 17.25 -33.24 5.31
N MET A 68 17.70 -34.29 4.62
CA MET A 68 17.02 -35.60 4.63
C MET A 68 17.98 -36.74 4.20
N PRO A 69 18.03 -37.88 4.91
CA PRO A 69 18.64 -39.11 4.40
C PRO A 69 17.62 -39.98 3.64
N GLU A 70 18.06 -40.63 2.56
CA GLU A 70 17.25 -41.64 1.85
C GLU A 70 17.09 -42.92 2.68
N ARG A 71 15.92 -43.56 2.61
CA ARG A 71 15.68 -44.87 3.24
C ARG A 71 15.99 -46.00 2.26
N LEU A 72 16.89 -46.89 2.66
CA LEU A 72 17.14 -48.15 1.95
C LEU A 72 15.90 -49.05 2.04
N GLY A 73 15.20 -49.25 0.91
CA GLY A 73 14.16 -50.28 0.77
C GLY A 73 12.84 -49.83 0.12
N ASP A 74 12.62 -48.54 -0.13
CA ASP A 74 11.38 -48.09 -0.80
C ASP A 74 11.37 -48.50 -2.29
N PRO A 75 10.31 -49.17 -2.79
CA PRO A 75 10.23 -49.57 -4.18
C PRO A 75 10.02 -48.36 -5.10
N THR A 76 10.76 -48.30 -6.20
CA THR A 76 10.62 -47.25 -7.22
C THR A 76 9.18 -47.22 -7.76
N PRO A 77 8.49 -46.06 -7.76
CA PRO A 77 7.14 -45.97 -8.32
C PRO A 77 7.16 -46.28 -9.83
N PRO A 78 6.15 -46.99 -10.36
CA PRO A 78 6.11 -47.34 -11.77
C PRO A 78 6.01 -46.09 -12.67
N PRO A 79 6.59 -46.12 -13.88
CA PRO A 79 6.55 -44.98 -14.79
C PRO A 79 5.11 -44.63 -15.15
N LYS A 80 4.75 -43.34 -15.02
CA LYS A 80 3.43 -42.83 -15.40
C LYS A 80 3.23 -42.96 -16.91
N ILE A 81 2.49 -43.98 -17.33
CA ILE A 81 2.02 -44.12 -18.72
C ILE A 81 1.00 -43.02 -18.97
N LEU A 82 1.40 -41.99 -19.72
CA LEU A 82 0.51 -40.91 -20.16
C LEU A 82 -0.50 -41.47 -21.18
N SER A 83 -1.76 -41.56 -20.79
CA SER A 83 -2.86 -41.91 -21.68
C SER A 83 -3.07 -40.79 -22.70
N LYS A 84 -2.77 -41.09 -23.96
CA LYS A 84 -2.94 -40.18 -25.09
C LYS A 84 -4.41 -40.10 -25.51
N ASN A 85 -5.21 -39.32 -24.78
CA ASN A 85 -6.57 -38.96 -25.19
C ASN A 85 -6.55 -37.61 -25.91
N GLU A 86 -7.34 -37.51 -26.98
CA GLU A 86 -7.52 -36.31 -27.78
C GLU A 86 -8.20 -35.22 -26.93
N TYR A 87 -7.43 -34.21 -26.54
CA TYR A 87 -7.98 -32.91 -26.20
C TYR A 87 -7.91 -32.02 -27.43
N SER A 88 -9.08 -31.66 -27.93
CA SER A 88 -9.27 -30.67 -29.00
C SER A 88 -8.50 -29.39 -28.69
N HIS A 89 -7.73 -28.90 -29.65
CA HIS A 89 -6.73 -27.85 -29.49
C HIS A 89 -7.37 -26.43 -29.47
N ASP A 90 -8.52 -26.25 -28.81
CA ASP A 90 -9.40 -25.08 -28.98
C ASP A 90 -9.87 -24.42 -27.67
N ASP A 91 -9.15 -24.58 -26.54
CA ASP A 91 -9.51 -23.95 -25.24
C ASP A 91 -8.46 -22.97 -24.68
N TYR A 92 -7.45 -22.60 -25.48
CA TYR A 92 -6.41 -21.64 -25.09
C TYR A 92 -6.68 -20.19 -25.57
N SER A 93 -7.88 -19.88 -26.07
CA SER A 93 -8.23 -18.53 -26.55
C SER A 93 -9.51 -17.90 -25.95
N GLN A 94 -10.27 -18.60 -25.10
CA GLN A 94 -11.52 -18.05 -24.53
C GLN A 94 -11.35 -17.30 -23.20
N ASN A 95 -10.29 -17.57 -22.43
CA ASN A 95 -10.09 -17.00 -21.09
C ASN A 95 -9.65 -15.51 -21.03
N PHE A 96 -9.60 -14.79 -22.16
CA PHE A 96 -9.31 -13.35 -22.20
C PHE A 96 -10.55 -12.45 -22.37
N ILE A 97 -11.77 -13.01 -22.39
CA ILE A 97 -13.00 -12.26 -22.75
C ILE A 97 -13.73 -11.65 -21.53
N HIS A 98 -13.34 -11.97 -20.28
CA HIS A 98 -14.13 -11.61 -19.09
C HIS A 98 -13.39 -10.86 -17.96
N SER A 99 -12.26 -10.23 -18.26
CA SER A 99 -11.66 -9.27 -17.31
C SER A 99 -12.50 -7.98 -17.26
N ILE A 100 -13.21 -7.77 -16.15
CA ILE A 100 -13.99 -6.54 -15.92
C ILE A 100 -13.02 -5.34 -15.88
N PRO A 101 -13.22 -4.30 -16.71
CA PRO A 101 -12.31 -3.16 -16.78
C PRO A 101 -12.46 -2.25 -15.55
N MET A 102 -11.34 -1.79 -15.00
CA MET A 102 -11.34 -0.76 -13.94
C MET A 102 -11.97 0.55 -14.44
N GLY A 103 -12.58 1.29 -13.51
CA GLY A 103 -13.00 2.68 -13.74
C GLY A 103 -14.21 2.88 -14.66
N ILE A 104 -14.77 1.82 -15.25
CA ILE A 104 -15.98 1.92 -16.09
C ILE A 104 -17.23 1.79 -15.23
N VAL A 105 -17.97 2.88 -15.10
CA VAL A 105 -19.26 2.92 -14.41
C VAL A 105 -20.31 2.18 -15.25
N SER A 106 -20.87 1.08 -14.74
CA SER A 106 -21.94 0.31 -15.38
C SER A 106 -22.95 -0.20 -14.37
N THR A 107 -24.24 0.06 -14.61
CA THR A 107 -25.36 -0.46 -13.79
C THR A 107 -25.49 -1.98 -13.84
N GLU A 108 -24.87 -2.64 -14.82
CA GLU A 108 -24.86 -4.10 -14.96
C GLU A 108 -23.80 -4.76 -14.07
N CYS A 109 -22.77 -4.00 -13.67
CA CYS A 109 -21.59 -4.54 -12.99
C CYS A 109 -21.27 -3.79 -11.69
N ASP A 110 -20.85 -2.53 -11.78
CA ASP A 110 -20.54 -1.65 -10.65
C ASP A 110 -20.77 -0.19 -11.08
N ASP A 111 -21.75 0.45 -10.44
CA ASP A 111 -22.07 1.88 -10.59
C ASP A 111 -21.70 2.69 -9.34
N ALA A 112 -21.06 2.03 -8.36
CA ALA A 112 -20.74 2.51 -7.03
C ALA A 112 -21.94 3.00 -6.18
N LYS A 113 -23.17 2.59 -6.51
CA LYS A 113 -24.43 3.03 -5.85
C LYS A 113 -25.41 1.90 -5.57
N THR A 114 -25.48 0.91 -6.46
CA THR A 114 -26.45 -0.19 -6.45
C THR A 114 -25.83 -1.43 -5.78
N ASN A 115 -26.66 -2.24 -5.11
CA ASN A 115 -26.26 -3.50 -4.46
C ASN A 115 -25.09 -3.41 -3.44
N LEU A 116 -24.84 -2.22 -2.86
CA LEU A 116 -23.77 -2.01 -1.88
C LEU A 116 -23.88 -2.92 -0.63
N THR A 117 -25.09 -3.41 -0.35
CA THR A 117 -25.41 -4.38 0.72
C THR A 117 -24.65 -5.70 0.62
N ILE A 118 -24.08 -6.03 -0.54
CA ILE A 118 -23.27 -7.24 -0.74
C ILE A 118 -21.86 -7.10 -0.14
N ASP A 119 -21.31 -5.89 -0.10
CA ASP A 119 -20.02 -5.60 0.54
C ASP A 119 -20.16 -5.21 2.01
N TRP A 120 -21.27 -4.55 2.38
CA TRP A 120 -21.55 -4.17 3.77
C TRP A 120 -23.05 -3.92 4.02
N ASP A 121 -23.55 -4.37 5.17
CA ASP A 121 -24.98 -4.47 5.51
C ASP A 121 -25.62 -3.19 6.08
N GLY A 122 -24.91 -2.06 6.11
CA GLY A 122 -25.36 -0.85 6.81
C GLY A 122 -25.02 -0.82 8.31
N SER A 123 -24.47 -1.88 8.89
CA SER A 123 -24.39 -2.06 10.35
C SER A 123 -23.49 -1.03 11.04
N PRO A 124 -23.95 -0.40 12.15
CA PRO A 124 -23.13 0.51 12.93
C PRO A 124 -21.97 -0.17 13.66
N VAL A 125 -21.97 -1.50 13.79
CA VAL A 125 -20.91 -2.29 14.46
C VAL A 125 -19.54 -2.11 13.80
N ASN A 126 -19.50 -1.79 12.51
CA ASN A 126 -18.26 -1.61 11.76
C ASN A 126 -17.55 -0.27 12.07
N TYR A 127 -18.26 0.73 12.59
CA TYR A 127 -17.73 2.08 12.84
C TYR A 127 -18.02 2.66 14.24
N THR A 128 -18.88 2.01 15.03
CA THR A 128 -19.28 2.46 16.37
C THR A 128 -18.61 1.62 17.44
N CYS A 129 -18.05 2.27 18.45
CA CYS A 129 -17.50 1.58 19.61
C CYS A 129 -18.60 1.23 20.61
N TYR A 130 -18.81 -0.07 20.84
CA TYR A 130 -19.72 -0.60 21.87
C TYR A 130 -18.99 -1.08 23.13
N ASN A 131 -17.67 -1.31 23.04
CA ASN A 131 -16.83 -1.78 24.14
C ASN A 131 -16.16 -0.60 24.88
N ARG A 132 -15.34 -0.91 25.89
CA ARG A 132 -14.43 0.08 26.50
C ARG A 132 -13.45 0.63 25.46
N ARG A 133 -13.00 1.87 25.65
CA ARG A 133 -11.90 2.44 24.85
C ARG A 133 -10.61 1.68 25.11
N ILE A 134 -9.90 1.36 24.04
CA ILE A 134 -8.61 0.67 24.07
C ILE A 134 -7.55 1.66 24.56
N ILE A 135 -6.74 1.21 25.52
CA ILE A 135 -5.63 1.98 26.07
C ILE A 135 -4.37 1.62 25.24
N PRO A 136 -3.69 2.60 24.61
CA PRO A 136 -2.46 2.33 23.86
C PRO A 136 -1.37 1.79 24.78
N ASN A 137 -0.65 0.74 24.37
CA ASN A 137 0.50 0.24 25.11
C ASN A 137 1.80 0.56 24.36
N THR A 138 2.69 1.32 24.99
CA THR A 138 3.99 1.72 24.42
C THR A 138 5.03 0.59 24.37
N GLU A 139 4.84 -0.48 25.16
CA GLU A 139 5.70 -1.68 25.14
C GLU A 139 5.45 -2.54 23.88
N ILE A 140 4.28 -2.36 23.24
CA ILE A 140 3.87 -3.12 22.07
C ILE A 140 4.45 -2.49 20.81
N ASN A 141 5.67 -2.90 20.49
CA ASN A 141 6.40 -2.53 19.28
C ASN A 141 5.54 -2.71 18.02
N PRO A 142 5.52 -1.75 17.06
CA PRO A 142 4.76 -1.86 15.81
C PRO A 142 5.27 -3.04 14.96
N MET A 143 4.35 -3.71 14.26
CA MET A 143 4.62 -4.90 13.45
C MET A 143 4.41 -4.57 11.97
N LEU A 144 5.47 -4.72 11.18
CA LEU A 144 5.41 -4.66 9.72
C LEU A 144 5.31 -6.08 9.16
N TYR A 145 4.28 -6.33 8.35
CA TYR A 145 4.08 -7.56 7.60
C TYR A 145 3.97 -7.22 6.12
N CYS A 146 4.68 -7.95 5.27
CA CYS A 146 4.61 -7.81 3.81
C CYS A 146 4.66 -9.19 3.16
N GLU A 147 3.98 -9.32 2.02
CA GLU A 147 4.07 -10.47 1.12
C GLU A 147 4.68 -10.03 -0.21
N GLU A 148 5.44 -10.93 -0.84
CA GLU A 148 6.01 -10.69 -2.17
C GLU A 148 4.95 -11.01 -3.24
N VAL A 149 4.17 -9.99 -3.60
CA VAL A 149 3.20 -10.09 -4.70
C VAL A 149 3.94 -10.18 -6.04
N PRO A 150 3.79 -11.26 -6.83
CA PRO A 150 4.49 -11.40 -8.11
C PRO A 150 4.13 -10.26 -9.08
N THR A 151 5.09 -9.80 -9.89
CA THR A 151 4.85 -8.74 -10.89
C THR A 151 3.87 -9.15 -12.00
N ALA A 152 3.70 -10.45 -12.23
CA ALA A 152 2.71 -11.02 -13.13
C ALA A 152 1.32 -11.24 -12.49
N TYR A 153 1.17 -10.97 -11.19
CA TYR A 153 -0.13 -11.03 -10.52
C TYR A 153 -0.98 -9.82 -10.92
N VAL A 154 -2.15 -10.08 -11.49
CA VAL A 154 -3.18 -9.08 -11.80
C VAL A 154 -4.38 -9.39 -10.91
N ALA A 155 -4.86 -8.40 -10.16
CA ALA A 155 -6.07 -8.57 -9.38
C ALA A 155 -7.30 -8.67 -10.29
N ALA A 156 -8.22 -9.58 -9.96
CA ALA A 156 -9.49 -9.63 -10.65
C ALA A 156 -10.44 -8.55 -10.09
N HIS A 157 -11.12 -7.82 -10.98
CA HIS A 157 -12.30 -7.05 -10.61
C HIS A 157 -13.53 -7.95 -10.57
N LYS A 158 -14.43 -7.74 -9.60
CA LYS A 158 -15.73 -8.43 -9.52
C LYS A 158 -16.90 -7.46 -9.44
N CYS A 159 -17.90 -7.70 -10.29
CA CYS A 159 -19.18 -6.98 -10.29
C CYS A 159 -19.95 -7.17 -8.97
N MET A 160 -20.78 -6.19 -8.63
CA MET A 160 -21.52 -6.12 -7.36
C MET A 160 -22.45 -7.31 -7.10
N ASN A 161 -22.89 -8.03 -8.14
CA ASN A 161 -23.67 -9.26 -8.02
C ASN A 161 -22.89 -10.45 -7.42
N GLU A 162 -21.55 -10.37 -7.35
CA GLU A 162 -20.70 -11.39 -6.74
C GLU A 162 -20.19 -10.95 -5.37
N LYS A 163 -20.15 -11.91 -4.42
CA LYS A 163 -19.44 -11.77 -3.15
C LYS A 163 -17.94 -11.98 -3.36
N ILE A 164 -17.12 -11.21 -2.65
CA ILE A 164 -15.66 -11.39 -2.59
C ILE A 164 -15.29 -11.88 -1.20
N GLU A 165 -14.58 -13.01 -1.13
CA GLU A 165 -14.06 -13.61 0.10
C GLU A 165 -12.53 -13.51 0.12
N TYR A 166 -11.95 -13.50 1.32
CA TYR A 166 -10.51 -13.27 1.55
C TYR A 166 -10.03 -14.19 2.67
N ASP A 167 -8.84 -14.77 2.52
CA ASP A 167 -8.24 -15.66 3.52
C ASP A 167 -7.72 -14.93 4.77
N SER A 168 -7.52 -13.61 4.66
CA SER A 168 -7.10 -12.71 5.74
C SER A 168 -8.20 -11.72 6.06
N ASP A 169 -8.40 -11.43 7.36
CA ASP A 169 -9.27 -10.35 7.81
C ASP A 169 -8.84 -9.01 7.21
N ILE A 170 -7.53 -8.74 7.26
CA ILE A 170 -6.88 -7.54 6.69
C ILE A 170 -6.09 -7.97 5.44
N PRO A 171 -6.73 -8.06 4.26
CA PRO A 171 -6.03 -8.35 3.00
C PRO A 171 -5.14 -7.17 2.59
N ILE A 172 -4.00 -7.50 1.97
CA ILE A 172 -2.98 -6.53 1.52
C ILE A 172 -2.82 -6.45 0.00
N TYR A 173 -3.41 -7.41 -0.72
CA TYR A 173 -3.69 -7.43 -2.15
C TYR A 173 -4.88 -8.38 -2.37
N GLY A 174 -5.38 -8.49 -3.60
CA GLY A 174 -6.42 -9.46 -3.95
C GLY A 174 -7.49 -8.92 -4.87
N THR A 175 -8.42 -9.80 -5.23
CA THR A 175 -9.66 -9.49 -5.97
C THR A 175 -10.49 -8.40 -5.27
N HIS A 176 -11.06 -7.46 -6.01
CA HIS A 176 -11.77 -6.30 -5.44
C HIS A 176 -12.78 -5.67 -6.43
N ARG A 177 -13.40 -4.52 -6.13
CA ARG A 177 -14.42 -3.87 -7.00
C ARG A 177 -13.82 -3.01 -8.10
N ALA A 178 -14.40 -3.00 -9.29
CA ALA A 178 -13.90 -2.24 -10.45
C ALA A 178 -13.84 -0.71 -10.27
N LEU A 179 -14.67 -0.14 -9.38
CA LEU A 179 -14.63 1.29 -9.04
C LEU A 179 -13.99 1.52 -7.67
N TRP A 180 -12.84 2.20 -7.64
CA TRP A 180 -12.22 2.65 -6.40
C TRP A 180 -12.98 3.86 -5.79
N PRO A 181 -12.76 4.16 -4.50
CA PRO A 181 -13.28 5.35 -3.83
C PRO A 181 -12.59 6.66 -4.25
N VAL A 182 -13.27 7.77 -3.96
CA VAL A 182 -12.61 9.09 -3.86
C VAL A 182 -11.64 9.04 -2.66
N TYR A 183 -10.41 9.55 -2.82
CA TYR A 183 -9.47 9.60 -1.69
C TYR A 183 -10.00 10.53 -0.59
N GLY A 184 -9.84 10.12 0.68
CA GLY A 184 -10.38 10.86 1.82
C GLY A 184 -10.71 10.00 3.04
N GLU A 185 -11.55 10.57 3.91
CA GLU A 185 -12.01 9.97 5.16
C GLU A 185 -13.47 9.56 5.06
N TYR A 186 -13.77 8.33 5.47
CA TYR A 186 -15.07 7.69 5.39
C TYR A 186 -15.60 7.36 6.79
N LYS A 187 -16.92 7.41 6.96
CA LYS A 187 -17.59 6.92 8.16
C LYS A 187 -17.45 5.41 8.27
N PHE A 188 -17.54 4.72 7.13
CA PHE A 188 -17.13 3.34 6.93
C PHE A 188 -16.88 3.12 5.43
N LEU A 189 -15.95 2.23 5.08
CA LEU A 189 -15.65 1.84 3.72
C LEU A 189 -15.25 0.35 3.69
N PRO A 190 -15.92 -0.52 2.91
CA PRO A 190 -15.64 -1.95 2.89
C PRO A 190 -14.32 -2.28 2.19
N LYS A 191 -13.74 -3.46 2.52
CA LYS A 191 -12.39 -3.85 2.09
C LYS A 191 -12.23 -3.98 0.57
N GLN A 192 -13.30 -4.41 -0.10
CA GLN A 192 -13.40 -4.53 -1.54
C GLN A 192 -13.26 -3.17 -2.27
N ARG A 193 -13.41 -2.03 -1.59
CA ARG A 193 -13.22 -0.69 -2.15
C ARG A 193 -11.83 -0.13 -1.86
N TRP A 194 -11.35 -0.22 -0.62
CA TRP A 194 -10.02 0.33 -0.27
C TRP A 194 -8.85 -0.53 -0.78
N LEU A 195 -9.06 -1.82 -1.09
CA LEU A 195 -8.07 -2.65 -1.78
C LEU A 195 -7.66 -2.07 -3.14
N HIS A 196 -8.63 -1.62 -3.95
CA HIS A 196 -8.36 -0.99 -5.25
C HIS A 196 -7.49 0.27 -5.08
N SER A 197 -7.79 1.10 -4.07
CA SER A 197 -6.97 2.28 -3.77
C SER A 197 -5.50 1.91 -3.51
N MET A 198 -5.22 0.78 -2.85
CA MET A 198 -3.85 0.31 -2.66
C MET A 198 -3.19 -0.14 -3.96
N GLU A 199 -3.94 -0.72 -4.91
CA GLU A 199 -3.44 -1.09 -6.24
C GLU A 199 -2.99 0.14 -7.04
N HIS A 200 -3.69 1.26 -6.87
CA HIS A 200 -3.28 2.58 -7.35
C HIS A 200 -2.24 3.29 -6.46
N GLY A 201 -1.63 2.57 -5.51
CA GLY A 201 -0.54 3.05 -4.66
C GLY A 201 -0.95 3.92 -3.46
N ALA A 202 -2.22 4.00 -3.10
CA ALA A 202 -2.69 4.74 -1.93
C ALA A 202 -2.27 4.09 -0.59
N VAL A 203 -2.32 4.89 0.47
CA VAL A 203 -2.18 4.41 1.86
C VAL A 203 -3.56 4.34 2.52
N VAL A 204 -3.95 3.15 2.98
CA VAL A 204 -5.20 2.96 3.73
C VAL A 204 -4.89 2.96 5.22
N MET A 205 -5.39 3.96 5.94
CA MET A 205 -5.41 4.00 7.40
C MET A 205 -6.68 3.31 7.92
N LEU A 206 -6.49 2.19 8.62
CA LEU A 206 -7.53 1.53 9.39
C LEU A 206 -7.37 1.84 10.89
N TYR A 207 -8.48 1.92 11.61
CA TYR A 207 -8.47 2.01 13.08
C TYR A 207 -9.66 1.27 13.69
N HIS A 208 -9.43 0.59 14.81
CA HIS A 208 -10.52 -0.07 15.54
C HIS A 208 -11.52 0.99 16.04
N PRO A 209 -12.85 0.79 15.96
CA PRO A 209 -13.83 1.77 16.42
C PRO A 209 -13.61 2.22 17.88
N CYS A 210 -13.13 1.30 18.72
CA CYS A 210 -12.79 1.54 20.13
C CYS A 210 -11.35 2.01 20.38
N ALA A 211 -10.53 2.23 19.35
CA ALA A 211 -9.19 2.80 19.49
C ALA A 211 -9.20 4.12 20.27
N ASN A 212 -8.05 4.46 20.84
CA ASN A 212 -7.88 5.72 21.58
C ASN A 212 -8.09 6.93 20.64
N PRO A 213 -9.03 7.85 20.93
CA PRO A 213 -9.32 8.96 20.04
C PRO A 213 -8.15 9.92 19.77
N LEU A 214 -7.20 10.04 20.71
CA LEU A 214 -6.01 10.90 20.52
C LEU A 214 -5.02 10.27 19.55
N GLU A 215 -4.77 8.96 19.67
CA GLU A 215 -3.91 8.23 18.73
C GLU A 215 -4.54 8.17 17.33
N VAL A 216 -5.86 7.92 17.24
CA VAL A 216 -6.58 8.00 15.95
C VAL A 216 -6.45 9.40 15.33
N LYS A 217 -6.67 10.47 16.10
CA LYS A 217 -6.50 11.85 15.61
C LYS A 217 -5.06 12.11 15.15
N ARG A 218 -4.07 11.65 15.91
CA ARG A 218 -2.65 11.80 15.60
C ARG A 218 -2.27 11.08 14.30
N LEU A 219 -2.74 9.86 14.08
CA LEU A 219 -2.50 9.13 12.83
C LEU A 219 -3.20 9.79 11.64
N LYS A 220 -4.46 10.23 11.81
CA LYS A 220 -5.19 10.99 10.76
C LYS A 220 -4.43 12.25 10.35
N SER A 221 -3.93 13.04 11.30
CA SER A 221 -3.14 14.24 11.00
C SER A 221 -1.83 13.93 10.27
N LEU A 222 -1.13 12.85 10.61
CA LEU A 222 0.09 12.45 9.91
C LEU A 222 -0.20 12.03 8.46
N ILE A 223 -1.22 11.18 8.25
CA ILE A 223 -1.55 10.67 6.92
C ILE A 223 -2.08 11.79 6.01
N LYS A 224 -2.98 12.65 6.51
CA LYS A 224 -3.48 13.82 5.76
C LYS A 224 -2.38 14.83 5.41
N GLY A 225 -1.33 14.95 6.22
CA GLY A 225 -0.15 15.77 5.93
C GLY A 225 0.94 15.07 5.11
N CYS A 226 0.74 13.80 4.72
CA CYS A 226 1.75 13.00 4.05
C CYS A 226 1.49 12.79 2.55
N LEU A 227 0.24 12.54 2.15
CA LEU A 227 -0.14 12.30 0.77
C LEU A 227 -1.64 12.56 0.55
N ARG A 228 -2.02 12.93 -0.68
CA ARG A 228 -3.38 13.04 -1.17
C ARG A 228 -4.05 11.67 -1.31
N ARG A 229 -3.33 10.67 -1.85
CA ARG A 229 -3.83 9.29 -1.98
C ARG A 229 -3.89 8.55 -0.65
N HIS A 230 -4.75 9.01 0.23
CA HIS A 230 -5.08 8.31 1.47
C HIS A 230 -6.56 7.89 1.52
N ILE A 231 -6.81 6.80 2.22
CA ILE A 231 -8.14 6.38 2.65
C ILE A 231 -8.10 6.24 4.16
N ILE A 232 -9.09 6.78 4.87
CA ILE A 232 -9.21 6.68 6.33
C ILE A 232 -10.58 6.10 6.64
N THR A 233 -10.64 4.91 7.26
CA THR A 233 -11.90 4.24 7.63
C THR A 233 -11.74 3.44 8.94
N PRO A 234 -12.77 3.33 9.78
CA PRO A 234 -12.75 2.38 10.88
C PRO A 234 -12.78 0.93 10.38
N TYR A 235 -12.23 0.01 11.18
CA TYR A 235 -12.22 -1.43 10.93
C TYR A 235 -12.24 -2.23 12.24
N ASN A 236 -13.33 -2.95 12.49
CA ASN A 236 -13.58 -3.70 13.73
C ASN A 236 -12.84 -5.05 13.84
N LEU A 237 -12.24 -5.55 12.76
CA LEU A 237 -11.41 -6.77 12.77
C LEU A 237 -9.91 -6.48 13.02
N LEU A 238 -9.58 -5.29 13.54
CA LEU A 238 -8.24 -5.00 14.07
C LEU A 238 -8.11 -5.53 15.50
N GLU A 239 -6.96 -6.12 15.80
CA GLU A 239 -6.62 -6.67 17.13
C GLU A 239 -6.64 -5.56 18.21
N GLU A 240 -7.08 -5.89 19.44
CA GLU A 240 -7.16 -4.89 20.52
C GLU A 240 -5.79 -4.38 20.99
N ASP A 241 -4.72 -5.17 20.84
CA ASP A 241 -3.36 -4.74 21.15
C ASP A 241 -2.79 -3.79 20.07
N ARG A 242 -3.29 -3.89 18.83
CA ARG A 242 -2.87 -3.12 17.65
C ARG A 242 -4.06 -2.47 16.92
N PRO A 243 -4.81 -1.58 17.60
CA PRO A 243 -6.06 -1.02 17.10
C PRO A 243 -5.87 0.03 15.98
N LEU A 244 -4.68 0.12 15.37
CA LEU A 244 -4.32 1.07 14.33
C LEU A 244 -3.49 0.34 13.27
N ALA A 245 -3.80 0.54 11.99
CA ALA A 245 -3.01 -0.01 10.89
C ALA A 245 -2.86 0.98 9.73
N LEU A 246 -1.73 0.87 9.03
CA LEU A 246 -1.51 1.45 7.71
C LEU A 246 -1.28 0.33 6.71
N LEU A 247 -2.01 0.35 5.60
CA LEU A 247 -1.91 -0.63 4.52
C LEU A 247 -1.48 0.04 3.22
N THR A 248 -0.76 -0.71 2.41
CA THR A 248 -0.36 -0.43 1.02
C THR A 248 -0.35 -1.76 0.27
N TRP A 249 -0.22 -1.73 -1.07
CA TRP A 249 -0.13 -2.98 -1.85
C TRP A 249 0.97 -3.91 -1.31
N GLY A 250 0.60 -5.14 -0.98
CA GLY A 250 1.49 -6.16 -0.45
C GLY A 250 2.04 -5.92 0.97
N CYS A 251 1.61 -4.89 1.72
CA CYS A 251 2.14 -4.60 3.06
C CYS A 251 1.11 -4.01 4.04
N ARG A 252 1.23 -4.40 5.32
CA ARG A 252 0.52 -3.80 6.46
C ARG A 252 1.46 -3.49 7.62
N LEU A 253 1.27 -2.34 8.25
CA LEU A 253 1.93 -1.92 9.49
C LEU A 253 0.88 -1.76 10.59
N THR A 254 0.88 -2.64 11.59
CA THR A 254 -0.05 -2.64 12.73
C THR A 254 0.62 -2.14 14.00
N MET A 255 -0.02 -1.24 14.74
CA MET A 255 0.59 -0.52 15.87
C MET A 255 -0.37 -0.28 17.04
N SER A 256 0.15 -0.31 18.27
CA SER A 256 -0.62 0.01 19.48
C SER A 256 -0.79 1.53 19.69
N TYR A 257 0.26 2.28 19.38
CA TYR A 257 0.36 3.73 19.50
C TYR A 257 1.06 4.33 18.27
N VAL A 258 0.87 5.62 18.02
CA VAL A 258 1.41 6.30 16.84
C VAL A 258 2.83 6.79 17.10
N ASN A 259 3.80 6.21 16.39
CA ASN A 259 5.15 6.73 16.27
C ASN A 259 5.29 7.49 14.94
N PRO A 260 5.39 8.84 14.93
CA PRO A 260 5.47 9.63 13.71
C PRO A 260 6.64 9.26 12.78
N THR A 261 7.79 8.87 13.34
CA THR A 261 8.96 8.48 12.55
C THR A 261 8.70 7.19 11.78
N VAL A 262 8.13 6.18 12.44
CA VAL A 262 7.78 4.90 11.82
C VAL A 262 6.68 5.09 10.77
N VAL A 263 5.66 5.91 11.06
CA VAL A 263 4.58 6.23 10.12
C VAL A 263 5.09 6.94 8.86
N LYS A 264 5.85 8.04 9.02
CA LYS A 264 6.41 8.78 7.87
C LYS A 264 7.38 7.91 7.05
N HIS A 265 8.17 7.06 7.71
CA HIS A 265 9.06 6.11 7.03
C HIS A 265 8.29 5.04 6.25
N PHE A 266 7.24 4.45 6.83
CA PHE A 266 6.35 3.51 6.13
C PHE A 266 5.72 4.14 4.89
N VAL A 267 5.12 5.33 5.02
CA VAL A 267 4.53 6.03 3.86
C VAL A 267 5.58 6.25 2.76
N ARG A 268 6.74 6.83 3.08
CA ARG A 268 7.80 7.11 2.10
C ARG A 268 8.36 5.86 1.42
N VAL A 269 8.39 4.72 2.11
CA VAL A 269 8.96 3.46 1.56
C VAL A 269 7.91 2.58 0.89
N LYS A 270 6.62 2.68 1.24
CA LYS A 270 5.59 1.71 0.81
C LYS A 270 4.44 2.32 0.00
N ALA A 271 4.16 3.61 0.13
CA ALA A 271 3.19 4.26 -0.74
C ALA A 271 3.67 4.27 -2.20
N LEU A 272 2.74 4.41 -3.13
CA LEU A 272 2.97 4.51 -4.57
C LEU A 272 3.60 3.27 -5.23
N ARG A 273 3.63 2.12 -4.51
CA ARG A 273 4.16 0.83 -4.98
C ARG A 273 3.09 -0.19 -5.39
N GLY A 274 1.87 0.28 -5.69
CA GLY A 274 0.88 -0.55 -6.38
C GLY A 274 1.28 -0.79 -7.84
N PRO A 275 0.75 -1.83 -8.50
CA PRO A 275 1.06 -2.13 -9.89
C PRO A 275 0.54 -1.06 -10.85
N GLU A 276 -0.49 -0.30 -10.48
CA GLU A 276 -1.10 0.72 -11.32
C GLU A 276 -0.72 2.15 -10.93
N ARG A 277 -0.48 2.98 -11.96
CA ARG A 277 -0.05 4.37 -11.80
C ARG A 277 -1.19 5.35 -12.07
N LEU A 278 -2.32 5.18 -11.37
CA LEU A 278 -3.50 6.03 -11.52
C LEU A 278 -3.74 6.93 -10.29
N SER A 279 -3.52 8.24 -10.46
CA SER A 279 -3.68 9.22 -9.36
C SER A 279 -5.07 9.85 -9.26
N ASN A 280 -5.99 9.49 -10.14
CA ASN A 280 -7.35 10.06 -10.18
C ASN A 280 -8.21 9.58 -9.01
N ASP A 281 -9.15 10.43 -8.57
CA ASP A 281 -10.21 9.99 -7.67
C ASP A 281 -11.14 8.99 -8.38
N GLY A 282 -11.66 8.04 -7.62
CA GLY A 282 -12.63 7.07 -8.14
C GLY A 282 -14.07 7.57 -8.03
N TYR A 283 -15.01 6.66 -8.33
CA TYR A 283 -16.43 6.99 -8.40
C TYR A 283 -17.20 6.69 -7.11
N PHE A 284 -16.64 5.86 -6.20
CA PHE A 284 -17.34 5.49 -4.96
C PHE A 284 -17.25 6.58 -3.88
N GLN A 285 -18.42 7.06 -3.43
CA GLN A 285 -18.56 8.20 -2.50
C GLN A 285 -19.53 7.94 -1.34
N ASP A 286 -20.15 6.75 -1.26
CA ASP A 286 -21.01 6.42 -0.13
C ASP A 286 -20.22 6.46 1.19
N GLN A 287 -20.84 6.99 2.25
CA GLN A 287 -20.25 7.25 3.56
C GLN A 287 -19.00 8.17 3.58
N LEU A 288 -18.66 8.90 2.51
CA LEU A 288 -17.56 9.87 2.51
C LEU A 288 -17.84 11.04 3.48
N LEU A 289 -16.92 11.31 4.41
CA LEU A 289 -16.99 12.41 5.38
C LEU A 289 -16.20 13.64 4.92
N SER A 290 -14.99 13.43 4.40
CA SER A 290 -14.16 14.52 3.86
C SER A 290 -13.27 13.99 2.74
N LYS A 291 -13.29 14.63 1.57
CA LYS A 291 -12.35 14.37 0.48
C LYS A 291 -10.92 14.74 0.90
N ALA A 292 -9.93 14.01 0.38
CA ALA A 292 -8.51 14.31 0.56
C ALA A 292 -8.10 15.59 -0.18
N GLU A 293 -7.36 16.45 0.52
CA GLU A 293 -6.76 17.67 -0.02
C GLU A 293 -5.42 17.36 -0.71
N LEU A 294 -4.98 18.26 -1.59
CA LEU A 294 -3.65 18.19 -2.21
C LEU A 294 -2.59 18.54 -1.15
N VAL A 295 -1.61 17.65 -0.95
CA VAL A 295 -0.51 17.86 0.00
C VAL A 295 0.70 18.51 -0.68
N PHE A 296 1.05 18.04 -1.87
CA PHE A 296 2.11 18.61 -2.70
C PHE A 296 1.62 18.82 -4.13
N ASP A 297 1.27 17.73 -4.82
CA ASP A 297 0.64 17.74 -6.14
C ASP A 297 -0.43 16.64 -6.25
N LYS A 298 -0.93 16.39 -7.45
CA LYS A 298 -1.97 15.38 -7.72
C LYS A 298 -1.45 13.95 -7.62
N ASP A 299 -0.17 13.75 -7.94
CA ASP A 299 0.49 12.46 -8.14
C ASP A 299 1.31 12.03 -6.90
N ASP A 300 1.29 12.83 -5.83
CA ASP A 300 2.03 12.61 -4.58
C ASP A 300 3.56 12.51 -4.78
N SER A 301 4.12 13.30 -5.70
CA SER A 301 5.54 13.24 -6.07
C SER A 301 6.50 13.46 -4.90
N ILE A 302 6.06 14.15 -3.84
CA ILE A 302 6.79 14.30 -2.57
C ILE A 302 5.93 13.82 -1.41
N LEU A 303 6.36 12.72 -0.78
CA LEU A 303 5.68 12.08 0.34
C LEU A 303 6.16 12.62 1.71
N CYS A 304 5.20 13.07 2.52
CA CYS A 304 5.44 13.73 3.82
C CYS A 304 6.41 14.92 3.70
N PRO A 305 6.02 16.02 3.03
CA PRO A 305 6.84 17.23 2.92
C PRO A 305 6.95 18.02 4.24
N TYR A 306 6.04 17.78 5.18
CA TYR A 306 6.00 18.35 6.54
C TYR A 306 6.30 17.27 7.60
#